data_AF-A0A0G0JB23-F1
#
_entry.id   AF-A0A0G0JB23-F1
#
_cell.length_a   1.000
_cell.length_b   1.000
_cell.length_c   1.000
_cell.angle_alpha   90.00
_cell.angle_beta   90.00
_cell.angle_gamma   90.00
#
_symmetry.space_group_name_H-M   'P 1'
#
loop_
_entity.id
_entity.type
_entity.pdbx_description
1 polymer ?
#
loop_
_entity_poly.entity_id
_entity_poly.type
_entity_poly.pdbx_seq_one_letter_code
_entity_poly.pdbx_strand_id
1 'polypeptide(L)'
;MSVIKNKKWITEVIVVIFVFSSVILFFLDVKIPKKGSIDDSRSKLEILNESAQLYFSDKVVISDSEKIQKIDLLSGEIEPVTAVEQEDFSSFSGLPELGINGNEYFEKSNSLLSLKEDKVLVEISVYSIGLENPEFVDPDSIIRIEEFVCDVAKAKCENSDLLSRQYQGLENSIQKDPSFVWSGWDSQKNLLFGNLQSNENEAASLIYVCDVEKKICAADEKRDFVNYAPSGLFSPRFDKVVIVSGSEVDGAISIKRDLVLYETADLSKPVRYYDISSAFGNDKDASHDSVQSVAWSKDEKHLAIGTSRRIFVLDLERNSLSLAYLAPNDDENDYYWDYSSLFLSSDAKFIAFVDSVDWIEDELSDLDAEETMNTLKKIELENKKVIQLYSGLGLSLE
;
A
#
# COMPACT_ATOMS: atom_id res chain seq x y z
N MET A 1 57.05 63.31 -19.94
CA MET A 1 58.33 62.58 -19.86
C MET A 1 58.63 62.30 -18.40
N SER A 2 58.29 61.08 -17.93
CA SER A 2 58.70 60.53 -16.63
C SER A 2 58.30 59.05 -16.64
N VAL A 3 59.15 58.24 -17.25
CA VAL A 3 59.13 56.79 -17.16
C VAL A 3 59.85 56.42 -15.86
N ILE A 4 59.14 55.87 -14.89
CA ILE A 4 59.74 55.26 -13.70
C ILE A 4 59.14 53.85 -13.62
N LYS A 5 59.88 52.85 -14.09
CA LYS A 5 60.73 51.97 -13.27
C LYS A 5 59.93 51.32 -12.14
N ASN A 6 59.25 50.22 -12.45
CA ASN A 6 58.83 49.26 -11.43
C ASN A 6 58.80 47.80 -11.92
N LYS A 7 59.73 47.42 -12.80
CA LYS A 7 59.86 46.01 -13.22
C LYS A 7 60.36 45.09 -12.09
N LYS A 8 61.09 45.61 -11.09
CA LYS A 8 61.63 44.79 -10.00
C LYS A 8 60.55 44.29 -9.05
N TRP A 9 59.52 45.12 -8.80
CA TRP A 9 58.42 44.76 -7.90
C TRP A 9 57.53 43.67 -8.49
N ILE A 10 57.33 43.67 -9.82
CA ILE A 10 56.54 42.64 -10.52
C ILE A 10 57.18 41.26 -10.38
N THR A 11 58.51 41.16 -10.43
CA THR A 11 59.20 39.87 -10.30
C THR A 11 59.12 39.32 -8.87
N GLU A 12 59.22 40.17 -7.85
CA GLU A 12 59.08 39.75 -6.45
C GLU A 12 57.64 39.30 -6.13
N VAL A 13 56.63 39.97 -6.68
CA VAL A 13 55.21 39.58 -6.51
C VAL A 13 54.92 38.22 -7.17
N ILE A 14 55.47 37.95 -8.35
CA ILE A 14 55.26 36.67 -9.04
C ILE A 14 55.90 35.50 -8.27
N VAL A 15 57.07 35.70 -7.66
CA VAL A 15 57.72 34.66 -6.85
C VAL A 15 56.93 34.36 -5.58
N VAL A 16 56.38 35.39 -4.92
CA VAL A 16 55.54 35.21 -3.72
C VAL A 16 54.24 34.46 -4.07
N ILE A 17 53.62 34.76 -5.22
CA ILE A 17 52.42 34.03 -5.69
C ILE A 17 52.74 32.57 -5.99
N PHE A 18 53.89 32.28 -6.62
CA PHE A 18 54.30 30.89 -6.89
C PHE A 18 54.59 30.11 -5.60
N VAL A 19 55.25 30.72 -4.62
CA VAL A 19 55.53 30.08 -3.33
C VAL A 19 54.22 29.83 -2.56
N PHE A 20 53.30 30.79 -2.53
CA PHE A 20 51.98 30.61 -1.91
C PHE A 20 51.13 29.54 -2.62
N SER A 21 51.17 29.49 -3.96
CA SER A 21 50.51 28.45 -4.75
C SER A 21 51.05 27.05 -4.42
N SER A 22 52.37 26.89 -4.28
CA SER A 22 52.96 25.60 -3.92
C SER A 22 52.69 25.18 -2.47
N VAL A 23 52.57 26.13 -1.53
CA VAL A 23 52.21 25.83 -0.13
C VAL A 23 50.74 25.43 -0.02
N ILE A 24 49.83 26.06 -0.77
CA ILE A 24 48.41 25.66 -0.82
C ILE A 24 48.25 24.26 -1.42
N LEU A 25 49.05 23.90 -2.44
CA LEU A 25 49.05 22.54 -2.99
C LEU A 25 49.63 21.50 -2.01
N PHE A 26 50.57 21.87 -1.14
CA PHE A 26 51.11 20.98 -0.11
C PHE A 26 50.15 20.74 1.07
N PHE A 27 49.30 21.72 1.40
CA PHE A 27 48.25 21.57 2.43
C PHE A 27 46.96 20.93 1.89
N LEU A 28 46.79 20.82 0.58
CA LEU A 28 45.70 20.06 -0.05
C LEU A 28 46.00 18.56 -0.18
N ASP A 29 47.16 18.09 0.29
CA ASP A 29 47.45 16.67 0.50
C ASP A 29 46.80 16.13 1.80
N VAL A 30 45.60 16.65 2.11
CA VAL A 30 44.66 15.97 3.00
C VAL A 30 44.29 14.69 2.27
N LYS A 31 44.62 13.55 2.88
CA LYS A 31 44.15 12.23 2.47
C LYS A 31 42.63 12.27 2.30
N ILE A 32 42.18 12.58 1.09
CA ILE A 32 40.84 12.24 0.63
C ILE A 32 40.86 10.71 0.67
N PRO A 33 40.11 10.05 1.57
CA PRO A 33 39.99 8.60 1.52
C PRO A 33 39.58 8.27 0.09
N LYS A 34 40.33 7.37 -0.55
CA LYS A 34 40.01 6.88 -1.89
C LYS A 34 38.51 6.69 -1.93
N LYS A 35 37.83 7.53 -2.70
CA LYS A 35 36.47 7.28 -3.15
C LYS A 35 36.61 5.94 -3.86
N GLY A 36 36.31 4.86 -3.14
CA GLY A 36 36.00 3.60 -3.76
C GLY A 36 35.00 3.98 -4.83
N SER A 37 35.36 3.68 -6.07
CA SER A 37 34.40 3.57 -7.15
C SER A 37 33.23 2.80 -6.55
N ILE A 38 32.17 3.51 -6.18
CA ILE A 38 30.85 2.91 -6.05
C ILE A 38 30.57 2.56 -7.50
N ASP A 39 30.99 1.35 -7.83
CA ASP A 39 30.62 0.68 -9.05
C ASP A 39 29.12 0.86 -9.13
N ASP A 40 28.69 1.37 -10.27
CA ASP A 40 27.30 1.56 -10.65
C ASP A 40 26.69 0.16 -10.81
N SER A 41 26.59 -0.58 -9.70
CA SER A 41 25.84 -1.82 -9.57
C SER A 41 24.37 -1.45 -9.44
N ARG A 42 23.86 -0.68 -10.39
CA ARG A 42 22.52 -0.91 -10.92
C ARG A 42 22.57 -2.26 -11.61
N SER A 43 22.51 -3.32 -10.79
CA SER A 43 22.18 -4.65 -11.27
C SER A 43 20.80 -4.55 -11.88
N LYS A 44 20.77 -4.38 -13.20
CA LYS A 44 19.60 -4.56 -14.02
C LYS A 44 19.11 -5.98 -13.72
N LEU A 45 18.10 -6.11 -12.86
CA LEU A 45 17.47 -7.37 -12.54
C LEU A 45 16.92 -7.92 -13.86
N GLU A 46 17.61 -8.89 -14.47
CA GLU A 46 17.05 -9.64 -15.59
C GLU A 46 15.98 -10.57 -15.02
N ILE A 47 14.75 -10.06 -14.94
CA ILE A 47 13.57 -10.83 -14.55
C ILE A 47 13.33 -11.86 -15.66
N LEU A 48 13.70 -13.12 -15.38
CA LEU A 48 13.34 -14.27 -16.20
C LEU A 48 11.81 -14.37 -16.25
N ASN A 49 11.28 -14.09 -17.44
CA ASN A 49 9.86 -13.93 -17.73
C ASN A 49 9.19 -15.30 -17.90
N GLU A 50 9.21 -16.13 -16.85
CA GLU A 50 8.39 -17.34 -16.80
C GLU A 50 7.01 -16.91 -16.30
N SER A 51 6.05 -16.79 -17.22
CA SER A 51 4.70 -16.30 -16.93
C SER A 51 3.99 -17.30 -16.02
N ALA A 52 4.12 -17.14 -14.71
CA ALA A 52 3.21 -17.72 -13.76
C ALA A 52 1.79 -17.30 -14.19
N GLN A 53 0.94 -18.28 -14.50
CA GLN A 53 -0.47 -18.01 -14.76
C GLN A 53 -1.09 -17.56 -13.44
N LEU A 54 -1.21 -16.24 -13.26
CA LEU A 54 -2.02 -15.66 -12.20
C LEU A 54 -3.46 -16.11 -12.40
N TYR A 55 -3.98 -16.82 -11.40
CA TYR A 55 -5.40 -17.11 -11.32
C TYR A 55 -6.10 -15.81 -10.87
N PHE A 56 -7.13 -15.41 -11.59
CA PHE A 56 -7.92 -14.24 -11.26
C PHE A 56 -9.35 -14.75 -11.24
N SER A 57 -9.90 -14.89 -10.04
CA SER A 57 -11.22 -15.45 -9.83
C SER A 57 -12.26 -14.34 -9.96
N ASP A 58 -13.40 -14.62 -10.59
CA ASP A 58 -14.59 -13.74 -10.54
C ASP A 58 -15.40 -13.99 -9.25
N LYS A 59 -14.73 -14.47 -8.20
CA LYS A 59 -15.29 -14.73 -6.87
C LYS A 59 -14.63 -13.80 -5.87
N VAL A 60 -15.40 -13.36 -4.89
CA VAL A 60 -14.91 -12.51 -3.81
C VAL A 60 -15.19 -13.16 -2.45
N VAL A 61 -14.30 -12.91 -1.51
CA VAL A 61 -14.52 -13.25 -0.10
C VAL A 61 -15.24 -12.09 0.56
N ILE A 62 -16.27 -12.42 1.33
CA ILE A 62 -17.01 -11.47 2.14
C ILE A 62 -17.03 -11.96 3.59
N SER A 63 -17.05 -11.03 4.52
CA SER A 63 -17.27 -11.30 5.93
C SER A 63 -18.51 -10.56 6.39
N ASP A 64 -19.36 -11.19 7.19
CA ASP A 64 -20.43 -10.55 7.94
C ASP A 64 -20.31 -10.93 9.42
N SER A 65 -21.19 -10.40 10.27
CA SER A 65 -21.15 -10.65 11.73
C SER A 65 -21.28 -12.13 12.12
N GLU A 66 -21.75 -13.00 11.22
CA GLU A 66 -21.95 -14.42 11.49
C GLU A 66 -20.87 -15.31 10.86
N LYS A 67 -20.34 -14.95 9.69
CA LYS A 67 -19.53 -15.87 8.88
C LYS A 67 -18.75 -15.18 7.77
N ILE A 68 -17.67 -15.85 7.38
CA ILE A 68 -16.90 -15.56 6.16
C ILE A 68 -17.35 -16.52 5.06
N GLN A 69 -17.59 -15.99 3.86
CA GLN A 69 -18.15 -16.72 2.72
C GLN A 69 -17.53 -16.25 1.41
N LYS A 70 -17.64 -17.06 0.35
CA LYS A 70 -17.18 -16.71 -0.98
C LYS A 70 -18.37 -16.61 -1.93
N ILE A 71 -18.47 -15.53 -2.68
CA ILE A 71 -19.55 -15.30 -3.64
C ILE A 71 -18.99 -15.26 -5.05
N ASP A 72 -19.57 -16.07 -5.94
CA ASP A 72 -19.36 -15.96 -7.38
C ASP A 72 -20.13 -14.76 -7.92
N LEU A 73 -19.41 -13.77 -8.45
CA LEU A 73 -20.01 -12.51 -8.89
C LEU A 73 -20.82 -12.67 -10.18
N LEU A 74 -20.62 -13.73 -10.96
CA LEU A 74 -21.39 -14.00 -12.17
C LEU A 74 -22.73 -14.67 -11.83
N SER A 75 -22.70 -15.73 -11.01
CA SER A 75 -23.89 -16.53 -10.69
C SER A 75 -24.64 -16.06 -9.44
N GLY A 76 -23.96 -15.36 -8.53
CA GLY A 76 -24.45 -15.08 -7.17
C GLY A 76 -24.41 -16.29 -6.24
N GLU A 77 -23.79 -17.40 -6.66
CA GLU A 77 -23.66 -18.61 -5.84
C GLU A 77 -22.71 -18.37 -4.67
N ILE A 78 -23.11 -18.86 -3.49
CA ILE A 78 -22.34 -18.73 -2.26
C ILE A 78 -21.69 -20.08 -1.94
N GLU A 79 -20.39 -20.06 -1.69
CA GLU A 79 -19.57 -21.21 -1.34
C GLU A 79 -18.88 -20.99 0.01
N PRO A 80 -18.56 -22.07 0.75
CA PRO A 80 -17.66 -21.96 1.87
C PRO A 80 -16.26 -21.53 1.38
N VAL A 81 -15.65 -20.64 2.15
CA VAL A 81 -14.24 -20.24 1.99
C VAL A 81 -13.31 -21.33 2.49
N THR A 82 -12.13 -21.42 1.87
CA THR A 82 -11.03 -22.21 2.41
C THR A 82 -10.33 -21.47 3.55
N ALA A 83 -9.56 -22.17 4.38
CA ALA A 83 -8.77 -21.54 5.45
C ALA A 83 -7.76 -20.49 4.93
N VAL A 84 -7.31 -20.65 3.68
CA VAL A 84 -6.42 -19.70 3.01
C VAL A 84 -7.18 -18.43 2.63
N GLU A 85 -8.38 -18.59 2.05
CA GLU A 85 -9.24 -17.48 1.63
C GLU A 85 -9.85 -16.71 2.81
N GLN A 86 -10.04 -17.35 3.96
CA GLN A 86 -10.43 -16.67 5.20
C GLN A 86 -9.34 -15.77 5.75
N GLU A 87 -8.11 -15.95 5.27
CA GLU A 87 -6.90 -15.53 5.95
C GLU A 87 -6.83 -15.99 7.42
N ASP A 88 -7.73 -16.85 7.89
CA ASP A 88 -7.79 -17.32 9.27
C ASP A 88 -6.89 -18.54 9.45
N PHE A 89 -5.61 -18.24 9.66
CA PHE A 89 -4.61 -19.26 9.93
C PHE A 89 -4.58 -19.72 11.40
N SER A 90 -5.48 -19.23 12.28
CA SER A 90 -5.52 -19.70 13.68
C SER A 90 -5.80 -21.20 13.79
N SER A 91 -6.51 -21.74 12.81
CA SER A 91 -6.82 -23.17 12.68
C SER A 91 -5.90 -23.91 11.70
N PHE A 92 -4.86 -23.24 11.17
CA PHE A 92 -3.95 -23.84 10.21
C PHE A 92 -3.07 -24.89 10.89
N SER A 93 -3.34 -26.16 10.59
CA SER A 93 -2.70 -27.32 11.21
C SER A 93 -1.17 -27.37 11.06
N GLY A 94 -0.60 -26.56 10.17
CA GLY A 94 0.83 -26.46 9.95
C GLY A 94 1.58 -25.52 10.90
N LEU A 95 0.88 -24.66 11.65
CA LEU A 95 1.52 -23.77 12.61
C LEU A 95 2.08 -24.59 13.80
N PRO A 96 3.30 -24.30 14.26
CA PRO A 96 3.87 -25.00 15.41
C PRO A 96 3.09 -24.66 16.68
N GLU A 97 3.07 -25.58 17.64
CA GLU A 97 2.57 -25.28 18.99
C GLU A 97 3.42 -24.18 19.62
N LEU A 98 2.82 -23.01 19.87
CA LEU A 98 3.53 -21.79 20.29
C LEU A 98 4.01 -21.79 21.77
N GLY A 99 4.05 -22.96 22.43
CA GLY A 99 4.64 -23.10 23.76
C GLY A 99 4.10 -22.11 24.80
N ILE A 100 2.78 -22.00 24.92
CA ILE A 100 2.10 -20.96 25.72
C ILE A 100 2.44 -21.11 27.21
N ASN A 101 3.06 -20.08 27.79
CA ASN A 101 3.10 -19.92 29.24
C ASN A 101 1.74 -19.40 29.71
N GLY A 102 1.26 -19.80 30.89
CA GLY A 102 -0.10 -19.50 31.36
C GLY A 102 -0.49 -18.01 31.52
N ASN A 103 0.44 -17.07 31.28
CA ASN A 103 0.22 -15.63 31.29
C ASN A 103 0.39 -14.98 29.91
N GLU A 104 0.42 -15.76 28.82
CA GLU A 104 0.58 -15.26 27.46
C GLU A 104 -0.73 -15.40 26.68
N TYR A 105 -1.07 -14.36 25.91
CA TYR A 105 -2.17 -14.34 24.95
C TYR A 105 -1.59 -14.12 23.55
N PHE A 106 -2.17 -14.77 22.54
CA PHE A 106 -1.72 -14.65 21.16
C PHE A 106 -2.83 -14.01 20.36
N GLU A 107 -2.47 -13.00 19.60
CA GLU A 107 -3.31 -12.44 18.56
C GLU A 107 -2.59 -12.66 17.24
N LYS A 108 -3.31 -13.19 16.26
CA LYS A 108 -2.82 -13.15 14.89
C LYS A 108 -2.82 -11.67 14.47
N SER A 109 -1.64 -11.12 14.21
CA SER A 109 -1.52 -9.71 13.84
C SER A 109 -1.64 -9.51 12.34
N ASN A 110 -1.10 -10.43 11.53
CA ASN A 110 -1.09 -10.25 10.08
C ASN A 110 -0.94 -11.59 9.33
N SER A 111 -1.46 -11.64 8.11
CA SER A 111 -1.18 -12.70 7.14
C SER A 111 -1.00 -12.10 5.76
N LEU A 112 -0.07 -12.66 5.00
CA LEU A 112 0.20 -12.21 3.65
C LEU A 112 0.35 -13.41 2.73
N LEU A 113 -0.64 -13.61 1.88
CA LEU A 113 -0.62 -14.63 0.86
C LEU A 113 0.38 -14.25 -0.24
N SER A 114 1.22 -15.20 -0.64
CA SER A 114 2.13 -14.98 -1.76
C SER A 114 1.35 -14.84 -3.07
N LEU A 115 1.95 -14.18 -4.06
CA LEU A 115 1.38 -13.98 -5.39
C LEU A 115 0.86 -15.26 -6.07
N LYS A 116 1.46 -16.41 -5.75
CA LYS A 116 1.07 -17.72 -6.29
C LYS A 116 0.08 -18.49 -5.43
N GLU A 117 -0.27 -17.94 -4.28
CA GLU A 117 -1.14 -18.55 -3.28
C GLU A 117 -0.63 -19.91 -2.76
N ASP A 118 0.65 -20.22 -2.99
CA ASP A 118 1.29 -21.49 -2.58
C ASP A 118 1.96 -21.38 -1.20
N LYS A 119 2.27 -20.16 -0.79
CA LYS A 119 2.81 -19.83 0.52
C LYS A 119 2.03 -18.70 1.16
N VAL A 120 1.97 -18.73 2.49
CA VAL A 120 1.51 -17.61 3.32
C VAL A 120 2.59 -17.24 4.32
N LEU A 121 2.74 -15.94 4.56
CA LEU A 121 3.56 -15.39 5.62
C LEU A 121 2.62 -14.98 6.76
N VAL A 122 2.81 -15.54 7.94
CA VAL A 122 1.95 -15.32 9.11
C VAL A 122 2.76 -14.62 10.19
N GLU A 123 2.22 -13.55 10.73
CA GLU A 123 2.74 -12.83 11.89
C GLU A 123 1.83 -13.07 13.09
N ILE A 124 2.43 -13.44 14.23
CA ILE A 124 1.72 -13.69 15.47
C ILE A 124 2.31 -12.79 16.55
N SER A 125 1.49 -11.90 17.10
CA SER A 125 1.83 -11.07 18.25
C SER A 125 1.51 -11.81 19.54
N VAL A 126 2.48 -11.86 20.44
CA VAL A 126 2.32 -12.49 21.76
C VAL A 126 2.34 -11.42 22.83
N TYR A 127 1.26 -11.33 23.59
CA TYR A 127 1.03 -10.34 24.63
C TYR A 127 1.18 -10.95 26.02
N SER A 128 1.56 -10.10 26.97
CA SER A 128 1.47 -10.43 28.38
C SER A 128 0.04 -10.22 28.85
N ILE A 129 -0.62 -11.25 29.37
CA ILE A 129 -1.88 -11.09 30.07
C ILE A 129 -1.59 -10.40 31.40
N GLY A 130 -2.09 -9.18 31.57
CA GLY A 130 -2.08 -8.52 32.87
C GLY A 130 -2.88 -9.33 33.88
N LEU A 131 -2.29 -9.63 35.05
CA LEU A 131 -2.94 -10.47 36.08
C LEU A 131 -4.26 -9.87 36.61
N GLU A 132 -4.51 -8.58 36.38
CA GLU A 132 -5.63 -7.84 36.98
C GLU A 132 -6.87 -7.76 36.07
N ASN A 133 -6.73 -7.90 34.74
CA ASN A 133 -7.86 -7.93 33.82
C ASN A 133 -7.54 -8.71 32.52
N PRO A 134 -7.94 -9.98 32.40
CA PRO A 134 -7.67 -10.80 31.22
C PRO A 134 -8.47 -10.37 29.98
N GLU A 135 -9.46 -9.49 30.12
CA GLU A 135 -10.30 -9.02 29.01
C GLU A 135 -9.70 -7.82 28.27
N PHE A 136 -8.67 -7.17 28.82
CA PHE A 136 -8.03 -6.02 28.19
C PHE A 136 -6.56 -6.34 27.89
N VAL A 137 -6.25 -6.52 26.60
CA VAL A 137 -4.88 -6.64 26.12
C VAL A 137 -4.39 -5.23 25.80
N ASP A 138 -3.43 -4.75 26.59
CA ASP A 138 -2.75 -3.49 26.28
C ASP A 138 -1.91 -3.69 25.00
N PRO A 139 -2.13 -2.93 23.91
CA PRO A 139 -1.34 -3.05 22.68
C PRO A 139 0.17 -2.86 22.93
N ASP A 140 0.54 -2.10 23.96
CA ASP A 140 1.94 -1.89 24.35
C ASP A 140 2.55 -3.10 25.10
N SER A 141 1.74 -4.13 25.40
CA SER A 141 2.15 -5.34 26.13
C SER A 141 2.67 -6.47 25.23
N ILE A 142 2.95 -6.21 23.95
CA ILE A 142 3.58 -7.19 23.05
C ILE A 142 4.96 -7.58 23.62
N ILE A 143 5.08 -8.84 24.03
CA ILE A 143 6.32 -9.43 24.54
C ILE A 143 7.23 -9.82 23.38
N ARG A 144 6.66 -10.45 22.35
CA ARG A 144 7.38 -10.93 21.17
C ARG A 144 6.47 -11.03 19.97
N ILE A 145 7.08 -11.02 18.78
CA ILE A 145 6.44 -11.30 17.50
C ILE A 145 7.10 -12.56 16.95
N GLU A 146 6.29 -13.51 16.52
CA GLU A 146 6.73 -14.73 15.83
C GLU A 146 6.25 -14.71 14.39
N GLU A 147 7.13 -15.06 13.46
CA GLU A 147 6.85 -15.04 12.05
C GLU A 147 7.06 -16.43 11.45
N PHE A 148 6.14 -16.82 10.57
CA PHE A 148 6.16 -18.13 9.92
C PHE A 148 5.92 -18.00 8.43
N VAL A 149 6.68 -18.75 7.64
CA VAL A 149 6.31 -19.03 6.25
C VAL A 149 5.70 -20.41 6.21
N CYS A 150 4.46 -20.49 5.75
CA CYS A 150 3.71 -21.72 5.63
C CYS A 150 3.53 -22.10 4.17
N ASP A 151 3.85 -23.36 3.84
CA ASP A 151 3.47 -23.99 2.58
C ASP A 151 2.02 -24.46 2.69
N VAL A 152 1.16 -23.87 1.87
CA VAL A 152 -0.29 -24.06 1.92
C VAL A 152 -0.66 -25.50 1.60
N ALA A 153 -0.08 -26.05 0.52
CA ALA A 153 -0.40 -27.40 0.05
C ALA A 153 0.10 -28.49 1.00
N LYS A 154 1.25 -28.26 1.65
CA LYS A 154 1.84 -29.21 2.60
C LYS A 154 1.31 -29.05 4.01
N ALA A 155 0.56 -27.98 4.30
CA ALA A 155 0.16 -27.60 5.65
C ALA A 155 1.35 -27.62 6.62
N LYS A 156 2.45 -26.94 6.25
CA LYS A 156 3.69 -26.93 7.04
C LYS A 156 4.25 -25.54 7.14
N CYS A 157 4.53 -25.08 8.36
CA CYS A 157 5.16 -23.80 8.63
C CYS A 157 6.62 -23.95 9.08
N GLU A 158 7.42 -22.94 8.75
CA GLU A 158 8.81 -22.80 9.20
C GLU A 158 9.02 -21.37 9.70
N ASN A 159 9.83 -21.21 10.75
CA ASN A 159 10.15 -19.89 11.30
C ASN A 159 10.76 -19.00 10.21
N SER A 160 10.37 -17.73 10.26
CA SER A 160 10.70 -16.71 9.30
C SER A 160 11.20 -15.46 10.01
N ASP A 161 11.85 -14.59 9.25
CA ASP A 161 12.21 -13.23 9.65
C ASP A 161 11.90 -12.24 8.50
N LEU A 162 10.99 -12.62 7.60
CA LEU A 162 10.68 -11.87 6.39
C LEU A 162 9.94 -10.57 6.69
N LEU A 163 9.02 -10.57 7.66
CA LEU A 163 8.37 -9.34 8.12
C LEU A 163 9.23 -8.61 9.15
N SER A 164 10.23 -9.30 9.71
CA SER A 164 11.14 -8.71 10.68
C SER A 164 11.78 -7.49 10.04
N ARG A 165 11.48 -6.34 10.64
CA ARG A 165 11.55 -5.04 9.95
C ARG A 165 13.00 -4.54 9.79
N GLN A 166 14.00 -5.43 9.83
CA GLN A 166 15.43 -5.14 9.77
C GLN A 166 15.95 -4.94 8.33
N TYR A 167 15.23 -4.14 7.55
CA TYR A 167 15.63 -3.84 6.17
C TYR A 167 16.45 -2.56 6.10
N GLN A 168 17.58 -2.60 5.40
CA GLN A 168 18.29 -1.39 5.04
C GLN A 168 17.42 -0.54 4.11
N GLY A 169 17.18 0.73 4.47
CA GLY A 169 16.32 1.64 3.72
C GLY A 169 14.93 1.83 4.35
N LEU A 170 14.56 1.01 5.33
CA LEU A 170 13.39 1.23 6.19
C LEU A 170 13.84 1.82 7.52
N GLU A 171 13.53 3.09 7.81
CA GLU A 171 13.96 3.75 9.05
C GLU A 171 13.42 3.04 10.30
N ASN A 172 14.23 2.90 11.35
CA ASN A 172 13.83 2.22 12.59
C ASN A 172 12.57 2.80 13.27
N SER A 173 12.24 4.07 13.02
CA SER A 173 11.00 4.71 13.47
C SER A 173 9.78 4.13 12.74
N ILE A 174 9.87 4.02 11.42
CA ILE A 174 8.86 3.41 10.55
C ILE A 174 8.68 1.93 10.89
N GLN A 175 9.77 1.26 11.29
CA GLN A 175 9.72 -0.12 11.74
C GLN A 175 8.85 -0.33 12.99
N LYS A 176 8.54 0.69 13.78
CA LYS A 176 7.65 0.54 14.96
C LYS A 176 6.30 1.20 14.76
N ASP A 177 6.08 1.78 13.59
CA ASP A 177 4.89 2.53 13.30
C ASP A 177 3.73 1.53 13.02
N PRO A 178 2.62 1.58 13.78
CA PRO A 178 1.43 0.79 13.48
C PRO A 178 0.83 1.13 12.10
N SER A 179 1.14 2.30 11.56
CA SER A 179 0.71 2.74 10.24
C SER A 179 1.38 2.04 9.06
N PHE A 180 2.44 1.24 9.29
CA PHE A 180 3.08 0.51 8.21
C PHE A 180 2.32 -0.79 7.91
N VAL A 181 1.84 -0.93 6.68
CA VAL A 181 1.05 -2.08 6.23
C VAL A 181 1.79 -2.81 5.11
N TRP A 182 1.97 -4.12 5.27
CA TRP A 182 2.40 -4.98 4.16
C TRP A 182 1.18 -5.30 3.29
N SER A 183 1.29 -5.10 1.98
CA SER A 183 0.18 -5.25 1.04
C SER A 183 0.40 -6.35 0.01
N GLY A 184 1.62 -6.90 -0.10
CA GLY A 184 1.90 -7.94 -1.10
C GLY A 184 3.21 -8.68 -0.89
N TRP A 185 3.26 -9.93 -1.37
CA TRP A 185 4.48 -10.76 -1.35
C TRP A 185 4.65 -11.55 -2.65
N ASP A 186 5.74 -11.31 -3.37
CA ASP A 186 6.18 -12.16 -4.47
C ASP A 186 7.28 -13.11 -3.97
N SER A 187 6.86 -14.29 -3.53
CA SER A 187 7.74 -15.32 -2.98
C SER A 187 8.72 -15.90 -4.01
N GLN A 188 8.50 -15.68 -5.31
CA GLN A 188 9.40 -16.15 -6.35
C GLN A 188 10.52 -15.14 -6.63
N LYS A 189 10.18 -13.86 -6.60
CA LYS A 189 11.15 -12.77 -6.79
C LYS A 189 11.82 -12.35 -5.48
N ASN A 190 11.43 -12.94 -4.36
CA ASN A 190 11.90 -12.54 -3.03
C ASN A 190 11.59 -11.06 -2.74
N LEU A 191 10.40 -10.58 -3.14
CA LEU A 191 10.00 -9.19 -2.96
C LEU A 191 8.79 -9.08 -2.01
N LEU A 192 8.92 -8.20 -1.01
CA LEU A 192 7.81 -7.74 -0.17
C LEU A 192 7.41 -6.31 -0.53
N PHE A 193 6.11 -6.05 -0.48
CA PHE A 193 5.49 -4.79 -0.88
C PHE A 193 4.69 -4.25 0.29
N GLY A 194 4.92 -3.00 0.65
CA GLY A 194 4.19 -2.36 1.74
C GLY A 194 4.15 -0.85 1.59
N ASN A 195 3.37 -0.21 2.44
CA ASN A 195 3.25 1.23 2.47
C ASN A 195 3.10 1.75 3.90
N LEU A 196 3.58 2.97 4.13
CA LEU A 196 3.35 3.70 5.36
C LEU A 196 2.09 4.57 5.19
N GLN A 197 1.04 4.30 5.96
CA GLN A 197 -0.21 5.07 5.97
C GLN A 197 -0.14 6.16 7.05
N SER A 198 0.15 7.41 6.71
CA SER A 198 0.12 8.45 7.74
C SER A 198 -1.29 8.63 8.29
N ASN A 199 -1.46 8.42 9.60
CA ASN A 199 -2.70 8.73 10.32
C ASN A 199 -2.83 10.23 10.61
N GLU A 200 -1.73 10.99 10.46
CA GLU A 200 -1.73 12.44 10.64
C GLU A 200 -1.92 13.11 9.28
N ASN A 201 -2.87 14.05 9.21
CA ASN A 201 -3.36 14.80 8.03
C ASN A 201 -2.28 15.54 7.19
N GLU A 202 -0.98 15.29 7.41
CA GLU A 202 0.11 16.06 6.84
C GLU A 202 1.27 15.22 6.24
N ALA A 203 1.30 13.89 6.41
CA ALA A 203 2.40 13.10 5.87
C ALA A 203 2.00 12.23 4.66
N ALA A 204 2.80 12.36 3.61
CA ALA A 204 2.71 11.56 2.40
C ALA A 204 2.84 10.07 2.69
N SER A 205 1.95 9.25 2.12
CA SER A 205 2.16 7.80 2.07
C SER A 205 3.44 7.49 1.30
N LEU A 206 4.27 6.62 1.86
CA LEU A 206 5.47 6.11 1.22
C LEU A 206 5.25 4.65 0.83
N ILE A 207 5.71 4.28 -0.36
CA ILE A 207 5.68 2.89 -0.83
C ILE A 207 7.06 2.28 -0.68
N TYR A 208 7.10 1.02 -0.27
CA TYR A 208 8.31 0.24 -0.12
C TYR A 208 8.26 -1.04 -0.95
N VAL A 209 9.38 -1.34 -1.61
CA VAL A 209 9.65 -2.62 -2.28
C VAL A 209 10.94 -3.18 -1.69
N CYS A 210 10.82 -4.30 -0.99
CA CYS A 210 11.89 -4.87 -0.19
C CYS A 210 12.35 -6.21 -0.77
N ASP A 211 13.64 -6.32 -1.09
CA ASP A 211 14.29 -7.58 -1.43
C ASP A 211 14.59 -8.33 -0.13
N VAL A 212 13.88 -9.43 0.10
CA VAL A 212 13.94 -10.19 1.36
C VAL A 212 15.21 -10.98 1.55
N GLU A 213 15.85 -11.37 0.45
CA GLU A 213 17.12 -12.09 0.49
C GLU A 213 18.27 -11.13 0.80
N LYS A 214 18.25 -9.94 0.18
CA LYS A 214 19.27 -8.90 0.40
C LYS A 214 19.01 -8.06 1.65
N LYS A 215 17.80 -8.11 2.22
CA LYS A 215 17.33 -7.25 3.33
C LYS A 215 17.50 -5.75 3.02
N ILE A 216 17.14 -5.34 1.81
CA ILE A 216 17.20 -3.93 1.36
C ILE A 216 15.83 -3.52 0.82
N CYS A 217 15.36 -2.34 1.19
CA CYS A 217 14.16 -1.72 0.63
C CYS A 217 14.50 -0.52 -0.25
N ALA A 218 13.81 -0.42 -1.38
CA ALA A 218 13.65 0.82 -2.12
C ALA A 218 12.34 1.50 -1.69
N ALA A 219 12.35 2.82 -1.63
CA ALA A 219 11.18 3.64 -1.38
C ALA A 219 11.01 4.70 -2.47
N ASP A 220 9.80 5.24 -2.62
CA ASP A 220 9.60 6.44 -3.41
C ASP A 220 10.19 7.66 -2.67
N GLU A 221 11.22 8.29 -3.24
CA GLU A 221 11.97 9.34 -2.53
C GLU A 221 11.21 10.67 -2.41
N LYS A 222 10.05 10.81 -3.04
CA LYS A 222 9.29 12.06 -3.11
C LYS A 222 8.17 12.12 -2.09
N ARG A 223 8.47 12.71 -0.93
CA ARG A 223 7.45 13.26 -0.01
C ARG A 223 6.92 14.58 -0.55
N ASP A 224 6.12 14.52 -1.61
CA ASP A 224 5.23 15.64 -1.92
C ASP A 224 4.04 15.55 -0.97
N PHE A 225 3.67 16.65 -0.33
CA PHE A 225 2.80 16.73 0.87
C PHE A 225 1.38 16.15 0.72
N VAL A 226 0.97 15.65 -0.46
CA VAL A 226 -0.38 15.07 -0.67
C VAL A 226 -0.32 13.82 -1.54
N ASN A 227 0.62 12.92 -1.25
CA ASN A 227 0.59 11.57 -1.81
C ASN A 227 -0.14 10.63 -0.85
N TYR A 228 -1.14 9.89 -1.35
CA TYR A 228 -1.84 8.86 -0.60
C TYR A 228 -1.81 7.53 -1.37
N ALA A 229 -1.63 6.44 -0.63
CA ALA A 229 -1.63 5.08 -1.16
C ALA A 229 -3.03 4.45 -0.94
N PRO A 230 -3.87 4.33 -1.98
CA PRO A 230 -5.18 3.69 -1.84
C PRO A 230 -5.06 2.18 -1.62
N SER A 231 -6.09 1.57 -1.03
CA SER A 231 -6.21 0.10 -1.01
C SER A 231 -6.17 -0.46 -2.42
N GLY A 232 -5.51 -1.61 -2.61
CA GLY A 232 -5.32 -2.22 -3.93
C GLY A 232 -4.31 -1.50 -4.84
N LEU A 233 -3.44 -0.63 -4.31
CA LEU A 233 -2.48 0.15 -5.10
C LEU A 233 -1.56 -0.68 -6.01
N PHE A 234 -1.26 -1.92 -5.65
CA PHE A 234 -0.35 -2.77 -6.41
C PHE A 234 -1.10 -3.52 -7.52
N SER A 235 -0.48 -3.57 -8.69
CA SER A 235 -0.98 -4.40 -9.80
C SER A 235 -0.96 -5.90 -9.45
N PRO A 236 -1.78 -6.74 -10.11
CA PRO A 236 -1.83 -8.16 -9.86
C PRO A 236 -0.51 -8.88 -10.06
N ARG A 237 0.42 -8.36 -10.87
CA ARG A 237 1.76 -8.96 -11.05
C ARG A 237 2.83 -8.36 -10.15
N PHE A 238 2.46 -7.42 -9.28
CA PHE A 238 3.35 -6.60 -8.46
C PHE A 238 4.48 -5.92 -9.26
N ASP A 239 4.31 -5.70 -10.57
CA ASP A 239 5.30 -5.00 -11.42
C ASP A 239 5.01 -3.50 -11.51
N LYS A 240 3.77 -3.10 -11.23
CA LYS A 240 3.33 -1.71 -11.15
C LYS A 240 2.65 -1.37 -9.84
N VAL A 241 2.68 -0.10 -9.50
CA VAL A 241 1.97 0.47 -8.35
C VAL A 241 1.43 1.85 -8.70
N VAL A 242 0.26 2.20 -8.16
CA VAL A 242 -0.35 3.53 -8.34
C VAL A 242 -0.46 4.27 -7.01
N ILE A 243 -0.18 5.57 -7.02
CA ILE A 243 -0.48 6.46 -5.90
C ILE A 243 -1.38 7.58 -6.38
N VAL A 244 -2.08 8.20 -5.44
CA VAL A 244 -2.80 9.44 -5.71
C VAL A 244 -1.96 10.60 -5.25
N SER A 245 -1.68 11.52 -6.17
CA SER A 245 -0.93 12.74 -5.90
C SER A 245 -1.86 13.93 -6.07
N GLY A 246 -1.89 14.80 -5.07
CA GLY A 246 -2.47 16.13 -5.16
C GLY A 246 -1.42 17.20 -4.90
N SER A 247 -1.77 18.44 -5.25
CA SER A 247 -1.17 19.60 -4.61
C SER A 247 -2.07 20.09 -3.47
N GLU A 248 -1.51 20.73 -2.46
CA GLU A 248 -2.30 21.56 -1.56
C GLU A 248 -2.12 23.02 -1.99
N VAL A 249 -3.20 23.79 -2.07
CA VAL A 249 -3.13 25.22 -2.33
C VAL A 249 -3.86 25.94 -1.19
N ASP A 250 -3.09 26.59 -0.32
CA ASP A 250 -3.59 27.47 0.75
C ASP A 250 -4.54 26.79 1.77
N GLY A 251 -4.22 25.56 2.22
CA GLY A 251 -5.06 24.84 3.20
C GLY A 251 -6.32 24.20 2.60
N ALA A 252 -6.51 24.33 1.28
CA ALA A 252 -7.50 23.60 0.52
C ALA A 252 -6.80 22.53 -0.32
N ILE A 253 -7.25 21.28 -0.21
CA ILE A 253 -6.82 20.20 -1.10
C ILE A 253 -7.09 20.65 -2.53
N SER A 254 -6.05 20.66 -3.38
CA SER A 254 -6.20 21.24 -4.71
C SER A 254 -7.22 20.50 -5.57
N ILE A 255 -7.77 21.27 -6.50
CA ILE A 255 -8.66 20.80 -7.58
C ILE A 255 -7.90 19.82 -8.51
N LYS A 256 -6.56 19.83 -8.52
CA LYS A 256 -5.76 18.96 -9.39
C LYS A 256 -5.33 17.69 -8.65
N ARG A 257 -5.83 16.54 -9.11
CA ARG A 257 -5.42 15.23 -8.61
C ARG A 257 -5.00 14.34 -9.76
N ASP A 258 -3.83 13.74 -9.62
CA ASP A 258 -3.28 12.81 -10.58
C ASP A 258 -3.17 11.43 -9.93
N LEU A 259 -3.54 10.38 -10.65
CA LEU A 259 -3.12 9.02 -10.34
C LEU A 259 -1.76 8.80 -11.00
N VAL A 260 -0.76 8.47 -10.20
CA VAL A 260 0.65 8.39 -10.61
C VAL A 260 1.08 6.94 -10.63
N LEU A 261 1.48 6.46 -11.80
CA LEU A 261 1.90 5.09 -12.04
C LEU A 261 3.42 4.96 -11.95
N TYR A 262 3.90 4.00 -11.16
CA TYR A 262 5.30 3.61 -11.04
C TYR A 262 5.48 2.15 -11.45
N GLU A 263 6.70 1.83 -11.87
CA GLU A 263 7.16 0.44 -11.97
C GLU A 263 7.85 0.10 -10.65
N THR A 264 7.51 -1.04 -10.04
CA THR A 264 8.07 -1.44 -8.73
C THR A 264 9.58 -1.69 -8.79
N ALA A 265 10.12 -1.94 -9.99
CA ALA A 265 11.55 -2.05 -10.22
C ALA A 265 12.32 -0.71 -10.15
N ASP A 266 11.64 0.44 -10.25
CA ASP A 266 12.24 1.78 -10.18
C ASP A 266 11.23 2.80 -9.64
N LEU A 267 11.14 2.93 -8.32
CA LEU A 267 10.29 3.92 -7.64
C LEU A 267 10.84 5.36 -7.69
N SER A 268 12.03 5.59 -8.26
CA SER A 268 12.66 6.93 -8.27
C SER A 268 11.95 7.93 -9.20
N LYS A 269 11.16 7.42 -10.14
CA LYS A 269 10.41 8.23 -11.10
C LYS A 269 9.14 7.54 -11.54
N PRO A 270 8.05 8.28 -11.72
CA PRO A 270 6.84 7.73 -12.28
C PRO A 270 6.97 7.48 -13.78
N VAL A 271 6.27 6.45 -14.24
CA VAL A 271 6.14 6.11 -15.65
C VAL A 271 5.05 6.97 -16.31
N ARG A 272 3.96 7.26 -15.59
CA ARG A 272 2.85 8.01 -16.15
C ARG A 272 2.04 8.73 -15.07
N TYR A 273 1.39 9.80 -15.50
CA TYR A 273 0.40 10.54 -14.72
C TYR A 273 -0.94 10.48 -15.46
N TYR A 274 -2.01 10.26 -14.70
CA TYR A 274 -3.39 10.23 -15.18
C TYR A 274 -4.18 11.29 -14.44
N ASP A 275 -4.70 12.29 -15.16
CA ASP A 275 -5.56 13.31 -14.57
C ASP A 275 -6.89 12.69 -14.14
N ILE A 276 -7.13 12.68 -12.83
CA ILE A 276 -8.36 12.17 -12.21
C ILE A 276 -9.16 13.27 -11.52
N SER A 277 -8.87 14.55 -11.79
CA SER A 277 -9.58 15.68 -11.17
C SER A 277 -11.08 15.63 -11.36
N SER A 278 -11.53 15.17 -12.53
CA SER A 278 -12.98 15.01 -12.80
C SER A 278 -13.68 14.03 -11.87
N ALA A 279 -12.95 13.17 -11.15
CA ALA A 279 -13.53 12.25 -10.17
C ALA A 279 -14.12 12.96 -8.95
N PHE A 280 -13.55 14.12 -8.59
CA PHE A 280 -13.87 14.84 -7.36
C PHE A 280 -14.92 15.94 -7.55
N GLY A 281 -15.27 16.28 -8.81
CA GLY A 281 -16.25 17.32 -9.12
C GLY A 281 -15.81 18.73 -8.68
N ASN A 282 -16.70 19.72 -8.85
CA ASN A 282 -16.51 21.09 -8.34
C ASN A 282 -17.22 21.29 -6.99
N ASP A 283 -17.49 20.18 -6.28
CA ASP A 283 -18.28 20.24 -5.06
C ASP A 283 -17.47 21.00 -4.00
N LYS A 284 -18.10 21.95 -3.30
CA LYS A 284 -17.39 22.70 -2.25
C LYS A 284 -17.03 21.79 -1.07
N ASP A 285 -17.75 20.69 -0.93
CA ASP A 285 -17.52 19.64 0.05
C ASP A 285 -16.58 18.53 -0.48
N ALA A 286 -16.04 18.68 -1.70
CA ALA A 286 -15.03 17.76 -2.27
C ALA A 286 -13.69 17.78 -1.52
N SER A 287 -13.52 18.65 -0.52
CA SER A 287 -12.39 18.60 0.41
C SER A 287 -12.31 17.26 1.15
N HIS A 288 -13.40 16.53 1.29
CA HIS A 288 -13.44 15.23 1.96
C HIS A 288 -13.47 14.03 0.99
N ASP A 289 -13.59 14.27 -0.31
CA ASP A 289 -13.64 13.20 -1.30
C ASP A 289 -12.20 12.79 -1.65
N SER A 290 -11.80 11.56 -1.33
CA SER A 290 -10.47 10.99 -1.59
C SER A 290 -10.58 9.70 -2.41
N VAL A 291 -9.51 9.31 -3.12
CA VAL A 291 -9.46 7.94 -3.63
C VAL A 291 -9.10 7.05 -2.45
N GLN A 292 -9.99 6.13 -2.13
CA GLN A 292 -9.82 5.23 -1.00
C GLN A 292 -9.35 3.85 -1.44
N SER A 293 -9.86 3.37 -2.59
CA SER A 293 -9.53 2.05 -3.12
C SER A 293 -9.42 2.09 -4.64
N VAL A 294 -8.57 1.21 -5.16
CA VAL A 294 -8.43 0.95 -6.58
C VAL A 294 -8.41 -0.56 -6.82
N ALA A 295 -8.94 -1.00 -7.95
CA ALA A 295 -8.92 -2.41 -8.33
C ALA A 295 -8.45 -2.56 -9.78
N TRP A 296 -7.50 -3.46 -9.99
CA TRP A 296 -6.90 -3.72 -11.28
C TRP A 296 -7.64 -4.80 -12.05
N SER A 297 -7.74 -4.64 -13.37
CA SER A 297 -8.05 -5.76 -14.24
C SER A 297 -6.84 -6.71 -14.33
N LYS A 298 -7.10 -7.98 -14.64
CA LYS A 298 -6.04 -9.00 -14.78
C LYS A 298 -4.98 -8.62 -15.83
N ASP A 299 -5.40 -7.96 -16.90
CA ASP A 299 -4.51 -7.51 -17.98
C ASP A 299 -3.79 -6.19 -17.66
N GLU A 300 -4.08 -5.57 -16.51
CA GLU A 300 -3.54 -4.29 -16.04
C GLU A 300 -3.75 -3.14 -17.02
N LYS A 301 -4.81 -3.19 -17.81
CA LYS A 301 -5.20 -2.13 -18.75
C LYS A 301 -6.28 -1.23 -18.18
N HIS A 302 -7.02 -1.72 -17.19
CA HIS A 302 -8.13 -1.00 -16.58
C HIS A 302 -7.92 -0.93 -15.08
N LEU A 303 -8.32 0.20 -14.51
CA LEU A 303 -8.34 0.44 -13.08
C LEU A 303 -9.71 0.94 -12.69
N ALA A 304 -10.39 0.25 -11.77
CA ALA A 304 -11.52 0.82 -11.07
C ALA A 304 -10.98 1.75 -9.98
N ILE A 305 -11.55 2.94 -9.85
CA ILE A 305 -11.14 3.96 -8.88
C ILE A 305 -12.35 4.31 -8.03
N GLY A 306 -12.23 4.06 -6.74
CA GLY A 306 -13.26 4.30 -5.74
C GLY A 306 -13.00 5.56 -4.93
N THR A 307 -14.00 6.42 -4.89
CA THR A 307 -14.07 7.62 -4.06
C THR A 307 -15.29 7.55 -3.16
N SER A 308 -15.42 8.41 -2.15
CA SER A 308 -16.48 8.29 -1.14
C SER A 308 -17.90 8.14 -1.72
N ARG A 309 -18.19 8.74 -2.88
CA ARG A 309 -19.52 8.67 -3.53
C ARG A 309 -19.54 8.12 -4.96
N ARG A 310 -18.38 7.88 -5.56
CA ARG A 310 -18.29 7.59 -7.01
C ARG A 310 -17.29 6.49 -7.29
N ILE A 311 -17.61 5.70 -8.30
CA ILE A 311 -16.71 4.70 -8.87
C ILE A 311 -16.47 5.04 -10.34
N PHE A 312 -15.20 5.09 -10.72
CA PHE A 312 -14.75 5.34 -12.08
C PHE A 312 -14.01 4.14 -12.64
N VAL A 313 -13.93 4.05 -13.97
CA VAL A 313 -13.02 3.16 -14.68
C VAL A 313 -12.06 4.00 -15.51
N LEU A 314 -10.77 3.79 -15.29
CA LEU A 314 -9.67 4.37 -16.04
C LEU A 314 -9.10 3.33 -17.01
N ASP A 315 -9.15 3.63 -18.30
CA ASP A 315 -8.39 2.90 -19.34
C ASP A 315 -6.97 3.48 -19.40
N LEU A 316 -6.00 2.70 -18.95
CA LEU A 316 -4.60 3.09 -18.81
C LEU A 316 -3.92 3.27 -20.17
N GLU A 317 -4.37 2.58 -21.23
CA GLU A 317 -3.82 2.72 -22.57
C GLU A 317 -4.33 4.00 -23.23
N ARG A 318 -5.66 4.22 -23.18
CA ARG A 318 -6.34 5.33 -23.84
C ARG A 318 -6.33 6.62 -23.03
N ASN A 319 -5.96 6.58 -21.75
CA ASN A 319 -6.05 7.71 -20.83
C ASN A 319 -7.47 8.28 -20.77
N SER A 320 -8.46 7.40 -20.65
CA SER A 320 -9.87 7.80 -20.57
C SER A 320 -10.46 7.36 -19.24
N LEU A 321 -11.00 8.33 -18.51
CA LEU A 321 -11.73 8.13 -17.26
C LEU A 321 -13.23 8.18 -17.54
N SER A 322 -13.98 7.23 -16.98
CA SER A 322 -15.42 7.13 -17.17
C SER A 322 -16.14 6.83 -15.85
N LEU A 323 -17.24 7.54 -15.59
CA LEU A 323 -18.08 7.29 -14.41
C LEU A 323 -18.86 5.98 -14.59
N ALA A 324 -18.64 5.03 -13.68
CA ALA A 324 -19.32 3.74 -13.63
C ALA A 324 -20.52 3.78 -12.68
N TYR A 325 -20.37 4.40 -11.51
CA TYR A 325 -21.40 4.48 -10.48
C TYR A 325 -21.32 5.79 -9.70
N LEU A 326 -22.49 6.29 -9.33
CA LEU A 326 -22.69 7.44 -8.46
C LEU A 326 -23.68 6.99 -7.39
N ALA A 327 -23.28 7.04 -6.13
CA ALA A 327 -24.18 6.78 -5.01
C ALA A 327 -25.38 7.74 -5.08
N PRO A 328 -26.60 7.27 -4.75
CA PRO A 328 -27.76 8.16 -4.65
C PRO A 328 -27.45 9.32 -3.71
N ASN A 329 -27.73 10.56 -4.13
CA ASN A 329 -27.64 11.72 -3.23
C ASN A 329 -28.96 11.77 -2.46
N ASP A 330 -28.93 11.52 -1.17
CA ASP A 330 -30.02 11.93 -0.29
C ASP A 330 -29.53 13.20 0.41
N ASP A 331 -30.28 14.29 0.29
CA ASP A 331 -29.90 15.60 0.82
C ASP A 331 -29.79 15.59 2.36
N GLU A 332 -30.17 14.47 3.00
CA GLU A 332 -30.17 14.24 4.45
C GLU A 332 -29.09 13.26 4.93
N ASN A 333 -28.45 12.46 4.06
CA ASN A 333 -27.49 11.43 4.46
C ASN A 333 -26.26 11.37 3.54
N ASP A 334 -25.08 11.51 4.13
CA ASP A 334 -23.83 11.20 3.43
C ASP A 334 -23.70 9.68 3.29
N TYR A 335 -23.93 9.16 2.08
CA TYR A 335 -23.67 7.76 1.78
C TYR A 335 -22.16 7.52 1.66
N TYR A 336 -21.64 6.70 2.55
CA TYR A 336 -20.29 6.15 2.49
C TYR A 336 -20.41 4.65 2.23
N TRP A 337 -19.92 4.19 1.08
CA TRP A 337 -19.74 2.76 0.84
C TRP A 337 -18.42 2.29 1.48
N ASP A 338 -18.27 0.99 1.73
CA ASP A 338 -17.09 0.43 2.37
C ASP A 338 -15.86 0.65 1.48
N TYR A 339 -15.11 1.68 1.83
CA TYR A 339 -14.17 2.35 0.96
C TYR A 339 -12.86 1.57 0.81
N SER A 340 -12.63 0.52 1.60
CA SER A 340 -11.43 -0.31 1.51
C SER A 340 -11.46 -1.29 0.34
N SER A 341 -12.62 -1.59 -0.23
CA SER A 341 -12.76 -2.87 -0.93
C SER A 341 -13.54 -2.77 -2.25
N LEU A 342 -12.81 -2.41 -3.32
CA LEU A 342 -13.27 -2.57 -4.70
C LEU A 342 -12.75 -3.86 -5.31
N PHE A 343 -13.58 -4.51 -6.12
CA PHE A 343 -13.17 -5.60 -6.99
C PHE A 343 -13.46 -5.26 -8.45
N LEU A 344 -12.50 -5.48 -9.33
CA LEU A 344 -12.66 -5.39 -10.78
C LEU A 344 -12.48 -6.78 -11.39
N SER A 345 -13.52 -7.25 -12.10
CA SER A 345 -13.48 -8.52 -12.83
C SER A 345 -12.27 -8.65 -13.74
N SER A 346 -11.85 -9.90 -13.96
CA SER A 346 -10.65 -10.21 -14.75
C SER A 346 -10.66 -9.63 -16.17
N ASP A 347 -11.85 -9.55 -16.78
CA ASP A 347 -12.09 -9.01 -18.12
C ASP A 347 -12.63 -7.58 -18.14
N ALA A 348 -12.64 -6.91 -16.97
CA ALA A 348 -13.14 -5.56 -16.77
C ALA A 348 -14.58 -5.36 -17.28
N LYS A 349 -15.46 -6.38 -17.17
CA LYS A 349 -16.89 -6.26 -17.50
C LYS A 349 -17.77 -5.83 -16.33
N PHE A 350 -17.33 -6.07 -15.11
CA PHE A 350 -18.06 -5.65 -13.92
C PHE A 350 -17.14 -5.25 -12.76
N ILE A 351 -17.69 -4.43 -11.87
CA ILE A 351 -17.11 -4.03 -10.59
C ILE A 351 -17.99 -4.58 -9.48
N ALA A 352 -17.41 -5.06 -8.38
CA ALA A 352 -18.14 -5.33 -7.15
C ALA A 352 -17.62 -4.44 -6.00
N PHE A 353 -18.53 -4.06 -5.11
CA PHE A 353 -18.26 -3.20 -3.96
C PHE A 353 -19.34 -3.41 -2.90
N VAL A 354 -19.03 -3.10 -1.65
CA VAL A 354 -20.00 -3.14 -0.55
C VAL A 354 -20.56 -1.75 -0.31
N ASP A 355 -21.87 -1.61 -0.51
CA ASP A 355 -22.61 -0.41 -0.21
C ASP A 355 -23.01 -0.41 1.27
N SER A 356 -22.43 0.49 2.04
CA SER A 356 -22.73 0.66 3.46
C SER A 356 -23.76 1.78 3.63
N VAL A 357 -24.68 1.57 4.58
CA VAL A 357 -25.76 2.50 4.88
C VAL A 357 -25.37 3.42 6.05
N ASP A 358 -24.17 3.27 6.62
CA ASP A 358 -24.00 3.53 8.05
C ASP A 358 -22.73 4.30 8.40
N TRP A 359 -22.80 5.63 8.38
CA TRP A 359 -21.91 6.50 9.15
C TRP A 359 -22.67 7.77 9.56
N ILE A 360 -23.67 7.66 10.44
CA ILE A 360 -24.17 8.81 11.22
C ILE A 360 -23.46 8.77 12.57
N GLU A 361 -22.23 9.29 12.63
CA GLU A 361 -21.37 9.20 13.83
C GLU A 361 -21.92 9.94 15.06
N ASP A 362 -22.85 10.89 14.91
CA ASP A 362 -23.01 11.93 15.94
C ASP A 362 -24.30 11.93 16.78
N GLU A 363 -25.33 11.11 16.50
CA GLU A 363 -26.61 11.23 17.24
C GLU A 363 -27.21 9.93 17.84
N LEU A 364 -26.58 8.76 17.69
CA LEU A 364 -27.17 7.48 18.13
C LEU A 364 -26.64 6.99 19.49
N SER A 365 -26.39 7.88 20.46
CA SER A 365 -25.98 7.44 21.82
C SER A 365 -27.10 6.74 22.60
N ASP A 366 -28.36 6.86 22.19
CA ASP A 366 -29.53 6.37 22.94
C ASP A 366 -30.56 5.57 22.10
N LEU A 367 -30.35 5.42 20.79
CA LEU A 367 -31.21 4.60 19.95
C LEU A 367 -30.52 3.25 19.76
N ASP A 368 -31.23 2.18 20.12
CA ASP A 368 -30.82 0.79 19.87
C ASP A 368 -30.11 0.74 18.52
N ALA A 369 -28.82 0.40 18.50
CA ALA A 369 -28.03 0.27 17.28
C ALA A 369 -28.74 -0.74 16.39
N GLU A 370 -29.65 -0.26 15.53
CA GLU A 370 -30.30 -1.09 14.54
C GLU A 370 -29.16 -1.55 13.65
N GLU A 371 -28.81 -2.83 13.80
CA GLU A 371 -27.68 -3.45 13.11
C GLU A 371 -27.79 -3.11 11.63
N THR A 372 -26.84 -2.33 11.13
CA THR A 372 -26.96 -1.79 9.79
C THR A 372 -26.60 -2.85 8.76
N MET A 373 -27.48 -2.94 7.76
CA MET A 373 -27.40 -3.96 6.73
C MET A 373 -26.61 -3.41 5.54
N ASN A 374 -25.34 -3.80 5.48
CA ASN A 374 -24.48 -3.52 4.33
C ASN A 374 -24.85 -4.45 3.16
N THR A 375 -24.58 -4.02 1.92
CA THR A 375 -25.03 -4.72 0.72
C THR A 375 -23.92 -4.85 -0.32
N LEU A 376 -23.55 -6.08 -0.67
CA LEU A 376 -22.67 -6.36 -1.81
C LEU A 376 -23.41 -6.10 -3.11
N LYS A 377 -22.88 -5.16 -3.91
CA LYS A 377 -23.40 -4.80 -5.23
C LYS A 377 -22.39 -5.12 -6.32
N LYS A 378 -22.90 -5.37 -7.52
CA LYS A 378 -22.15 -5.53 -8.76
C LYS A 378 -22.65 -4.55 -9.81
N ILE A 379 -21.74 -3.87 -10.50
CA ILE A 379 -22.02 -2.98 -11.63
C ILE A 379 -21.59 -3.68 -12.91
N GLU A 380 -22.53 -3.99 -13.80
CA GLU A 380 -22.23 -4.40 -15.17
C GLU A 380 -21.82 -3.17 -15.99
N LEU A 381 -20.57 -3.08 -16.46
CA LEU A 381 -20.00 -1.87 -17.04
C LEU A 381 -20.56 -1.56 -18.45
N GLU A 382 -20.97 -2.57 -19.21
CA GLU A 382 -21.50 -2.38 -20.57
C GLU A 382 -22.84 -1.64 -20.58
N ASN A 383 -23.73 -1.98 -19.64
CA ASN A 383 -25.09 -1.45 -19.56
C ASN A 383 -25.33 -0.56 -18.33
N LYS A 384 -24.31 -0.39 -17.47
CA LYS A 384 -24.34 0.32 -16.19
C LYS A 384 -25.41 -0.20 -15.23
N LYS A 385 -25.76 -1.49 -15.32
CA LYS A 385 -26.76 -2.11 -14.46
C LYS A 385 -26.13 -2.45 -13.11
N VAL A 386 -26.75 -1.96 -12.04
CA VAL A 386 -26.38 -2.30 -10.66
C VAL A 386 -27.25 -3.46 -10.18
N ILE A 387 -26.62 -4.49 -9.62
CA ILE A 387 -27.25 -5.71 -9.13
C ILE A 387 -26.80 -5.93 -7.69
N GLN A 388 -27.77 -6.07 -6.79
CA GLN A 388 -27.51 -6.52 -5.42
C GLN A 388 -27.33 -8.03 -5.40
N LEU A 389 -26.24 -8.49 -4.80
CA LEU A 389 -25.88 -9.91 -4.74
C LEU A 389 -26.11 -10.49 -3.34
N TYR A 390 -25.77 -9.73 -2.29
CA TYR A 390 -25.85 -10.18 -0.91
C TYR A 390 -26.07 -9.00 0.04
N SER A 391 -26.67 -9.26 1.19
CA SER A 391 -26.81 -8.29 2.28
C SER A 391 -26.56 -9.00 3.60
N GLY A 392 -25.83 -8.33 4.49
CA GLY A 392 -25.45 -8.87 5.79
C GLY A 392 -25.08 -7.75 6.76
N LEU A 393 -25.18 -8.06 8.04
CA LEU A 393 -24.81 -7.14 9.11
C LEU A 393 -23.29 -7.04 9.21
N GLY A 394 -22.77 -5.82 9.25
CA GLY A 394 -21.32 -5.58 9.24
C GLY A 394 -20.63 -6.20 8.02
N LEU A 395 -21.35 -6.34 6.90
CA LEU A 395 -20.77 -6.93 5.68
C LEU A 395 -19.58 -6.09 5.21
N SER A 396 -18.46 -6.75 4.95
CA SER A 396 -17.22 -6.25 4.36
C SER A 396 -16.81 -7.12 3.18
N LEU A 397 -15.90 -6.60 2.35
CA LEU A 397 -15.23 -7.35 1.29
C LEU A 397 -13.76 -7.49 1.70
N GLU A 398 -13.28 -8.75 1.75
CA GLU A 398 -11.94 -9.13 2.21
C GLU A 398 -10.90 -9.12 1.08
#